data_AF-U2KCJ7-F1
#
_entry.id   AF-U2KCJ7-F1
#
_cell.length_a   1.000
_cell.length_b   1.000
_cell.length_c   1.000
_cell.angle_alpha   90.00
_cell.angle_beta   90.00
_cell.angle_gamma   90.00
#
_symmetry.space_group_name_H-M   'P 1'
#
loop_
_entity.id
_entity.type
_entity.pdbx_description
1 polymer ?
#
loop_
_entity_poly.entity_id
_entity_poly.type
_entity_poly.pdbx_seq_one_letter_code
_entity_poly.pdbx_strand_id
1 'polypeptide(L)'
;MCFVFKSNSLCYITGLREGTSYSIDVIPIAKEGETSEMQSTCAYAKTEQVEVIENFPYEDGWTNCFAYENAAGLTRNPSWSAIRGCIPDPITDTGIMRDEYGDYCVAMGTKYGYCNDRFLITLENGIQFTVKICDSKGDVPYHHFGGTGKCVIEFIHGNGQLPNCVAFTGNYGCFSWNGLDFDNIRSIQKINYGNPISY
;
A
#
# COMPACT_ATOMS: atom_id res chain seq x y z
N MET A 1 8.53 -9.14 5.32
CA MET A 1 9.17 -8.05 6.09
C MET A 1 10.40 -7.59 5.34
N CYS A 2 10.60 -6.28 5.19
CA CYS A 2 11.76 -5.70 4.49
C CYS A 2 12.30 -4.48 5.26
N PHE A 3 13.61 -4.22 5.15
CA PHE A 3 14.28 -3.06 5.71
C PHE A 3 14.71 -2.13 4.58
N VAL A 4 14.23 -0.89 4.60
CA VAL A 4 14.47 0.12 3.55
C VAL A 4 15.27 1.27 4.15
N PHE A 5 16.59 1.22 3.98
CA PHE A 5 17.49 2.27 4.44
C PHE A 5 17.43 3.47 3.49
N LYS A 6 16.99 4.63 4.00
CA LYS A 6 17.02 5.91 3.25
C LYS A 6 18.25 6.74 3.58
N SER A 7 18.90 6.48 4.72
CA SER A 7 20.20 7.07 5.09
C SER A 7 20.87 6.24 6.19
N ASN A 8 22.04 6.68 6.65
CA ASN A 8 22.71 6.08 7.82
C ASN A 8 21.92 6.27 9.13
N SER A 9 20.87 7.11 9.13
CA SER A 9 20.08 7.44 10.31
C SER A 9 18.58 7.13 10.17
N LEU A 10 18.13 6.64 9.01
CA LEU A 10 16.72 6.39 8.75
C LEU A 10 16.53 5.07 7.98
N CYS A 11 15.73 4.18 8.57
CA CYS A 11 15.32 2.92 7.98
C CYS A 11 13.83 2.71 8.21
N TYR A 12 13.09 2.35 7.16
CA TYR A 12 11.70 1.92 7.27
C TYR A 12 11.62 0.41 7.31
N ILE A 13 10.76 -0.13 8.16
CA ILE A 13 10.46 -1.57 8.22
C ILE A 13 9.06 -1.78 7.65
N THR A 14 8.95 -2.54 6.57
CA THR A 14 7.68 -2.81 5.87
C THR A 14 7.27 -4.27 6.00
N GLY A 15 6.01 -4.57 5.67
CA GLY A 15 5.46 -5.93 5.74
C GLY A 15 5.35 -6.45 7.19
N LEU A 16 5.09 -5.54 8.13
CA LEU A 16 4.70 -5.86 9.50
C LEU A 16 3.20 -6.20 9.52
N ARG A 17 2.79 -7.08 10.45
CA ARG A 17 1.38 -7.45 10.63
C ARG A 17 0.69 -6.40 11.47
N GLU A 18 -0.58 -6.14 11.18
CA GLU A 18 -1.43 -5.24 11.95
C GLU A 18 -1.54 -5.65 13.42
N GLY A 19 -1.68 -4.67 14.33
CA GLY A 19 -1.93 -4.88 15.77
C GLY A 19 -0.83 -5.66 16.52
N THR A 20 0.33 -5.86 15.90
CA THR A 20 1.38 -6.75 16.38
C THR A 20 2.52 -5.95 17.00
N SER A 21 3.01 -6.42 18.15
CA SER A 21 4.18 -5.84 18.83
C SER A 21 5.48 -6.46 18.32
N TYR A 22 6.49 -5.61 18.13
CA TYR A 22 7.81 -5.94 17.65
C TYR A 22 8.88 -5.35 18.57
N SER A 23 9.98 -6.08 18.74
CA SER A 23 11.24 -5.53 19.24
C SER A 23 12.20 -5.34 18.07
N ILE A 24 12.87 -4.20 18.03
CA ILE A 24 13.82 -3.82 16.99
C ILE A 24 15.17 -3.62 17.68
N ASP A 25 16.10 -4.52 17.41
CA ASP A 25 17.45 -4.47 17.95
C ASP A 25 18.41 -3.91 16.89
N VAL A 26 19.15 -2.85 17.24
CA VAL A 26 20.21 -2.27 16.41
C VAL A 26 21.54 -2.64 17.03
N ILE A 27 22.27 -3.53 16.35
CA ILE A 27 23.56 -4.05 16.81
C ILE A 27 24.66 -3.50 15.90
N PRO A 28 25.55 -2.64 16.43
CA PRO A 28 26.66 -2.12 15.64
C PRO A 28 27.70 -3.22 15.39
N ILE A 29 28.09 -3.36 14.12
CA ILE A 29 29.10 -4.32 13.69
C ILE A 29 30.41 -3.56 13.46
N ALA A 30 31.45 -3.91 14.21
CA ALA A 30 32.79 -3.38 14.00
C ALA A 30 33.39 -3.91 12.69
N LYS A 31 34.26 -3.13 12.04
CA LYS A 31 35.08 -3.67 10.97
C LYS A 31 36.03 -4.74 11.53
N GLU A 32 36.45 -5.67 10.68
CA GLU A 32 37.35 -6.74 11.07
C GLU A 32 38.66 -6.17 11.64
N GLY A 33 38.99 -6.55 12.88
CA GLY A 33 40.15 -6.03 13.61
C GLY A 33 39.89 -4.77 14.45
N GLU A 34 38.69 -4.20 14.42
CA GLU A 34 38.27 -3.09 15.27
C GLU A 34 37.29 -3.55 16.36
N THR A 35 37.23 -2.83 17.49
CA THR A 35 36.18 -3.00 18.49
C THR A 35 35.14 -1.90 18.28
N SER A 36 33.85 -2.29 18.22
CA SER A 36 32.75 -1.32 18.15
C SER A 36 32.58 -0.68 19.53
N GLU A 37 32.85 0.62 19.63
CA GLU A 37 32.55 1.40 20.83
C GLU A 37 31.06 1.78 20.93
N MET A 38 30.28 1.55 19.87
CA MET A 38 28.84 1.80 19.88
C MET A 38 28.11 0.70 20.65
N GLN A 39 27.21 1.12 21.54
CA GLN A 39 26.32 0.21 22.26
C GLN A 39 25.13 -0.20 21.39
N SER A 40 24.69 -1.45 21.53
CA SER A 40 23.44 -1.90 20.92
C SER A 40 22.25 -1.18 21.57
N THR A 41 21.23 -0.89 20.78
CA THR A 41 19.98 -0.31 21.27
C THR A 41 18.81 -1.20 20.90
N CYS A 42 17.76 -1.17 21.73
CA CYS A 42 16.51 -1.88 21.49
C CYS A 42 15.36 -0.87 21.55
N ALA A 43 14.43 -0.98 20.60
CA ALA A 43 13.19 -0.23 20.59
C ALA A 43 12.01 -1.21 20.49
N TYR A 44 10.94 -0.92 21.22
CA TYR A 44 9.67 -1.65 21.11
C TYR A 44 8.67 -0.82 20.33
N ALA A 45 8.03 -1.42 19.33
CA ALA A 45 7.02 -0.79 18.52
C ALA A 45 5.79 -1.70 18.41
N LYS A 46 4.61 -1.11 18.23
CA LYS A 46 3.38 -1.83 17.91
C LYS A 46 2.79 -1.21 16.65
N THR A 47 2.45 -2.04 15.69
CA THR A 47 1.71 -1.58 14.50
C THR A 47 0.30 -1.18 14.88
N GLU A 48 -0.26 -0.27 14.09
CA GLU A 48 -1.63 0.20 14.26
C GLU A 48 -2.63 -0.94 14.11
N GLN A 49 -3.80 -0.77 14.70
CA GLN A 49 -4.95 -1.65 14.53
C GLN A 49 -6.10 -0.81 13.97
N VAL A 50 -6.71 -1.29 12.88
CA VAL A 50 -7.84 -0.64 12.24
C VAL A 50 -9.16 -1.20 12.77
N GLU A 51 -10.19 -0.36 12.78
CA GLU A 51 -11.54 -0.78 13.13
C GLU A 51 -12.29 -1.18 11.85
N VAL A 52 -12.57 -2.48 11.70
CA VAL A 52 -13.38 -3.02 10.61
C VAL A 52 -14.86 -2.76 10.87
N ILE A 53 -15.52 -2.10 9.92
CA ILE A 53 -16.95 -1.76 9.99
C ILE A 53 -17.82 -2.57 9.01
N GLU A 54 -17.23 -3.15 7.97
CA GLU A 54 -17.94 -3.96 6.98
C GLU A 54 -17.01 -4.99 6.33
N ASN A 55 -17.53 -6.18 6.02
CA ASN A 55 -16.80 -7.22 5.29
C ASN A 55 -17.44 -7.44 3.93
N PHE A 56 -16.64 -7.48 2.86
CA PHE A 56 -17.12 -7.80 1.52
C PHE A 56 -16.95 -9.28 1.19
N PRO A 57 -17.77 -9.84 0.27
CA PRO A 57 -17.60 -11.20 -0.21
C PRO A 57 -16.21 -11.44 -0.82
N TYR A 58 -15.73 -12.67 -0.69
CA TYR A 58 -14.51 -13.12 -1.36
C TYR A 58 -14.68 -13.13 -2.89
N GLU A 59 -13.65 -12.68 -3.61
CA GLU A 59 -13.60 -12.69 -5.07
C GLU A 59 -12.61 -13.76 -5.55
N ASP A 60 -13.13 -14.84 -6.13
CA ASP A 60 -12.32 -15.98 -6.57
C ASP A 60 -11.54 -15.69 -7.87
N GLY A 61 -10.46 -16.43 -8.09
CA GLY A 61 -9.64 -16.36 -9.30
C GLY A 61 -8.49 -15.35 -9.24
N TRP A 62 -8.01 -14.94 -10.42
CA TRP A 62 -6.84 -14.08 -10.54
C TRP A 62 -7.20 -12.62 -10.25
N THR A 63 -6.98 -12.18 -9.01
CA THR A 63 -7.27 -10.83 -8.52
C THR A 63 -6.01 -9.98 -8.30
N ASN A 64 -4.81 -10.56 -8.47
CA ASN A 64 -3.52 -9.86 -8.50
C ASN A 64 -3.31 -9.05 -9.80
N CYS A 65 -4.36 -8.39 -10.29
CA CYS A 65 -4.35 -7.53 -11.46
C CYS A 65 -4.44 -6.07 -11.01
N PHE A 66 -3.41 -5.59 -10.32
CA PHE A 66 -3.33 -4.22 -9.82
C PHE A 66 -2.89 -3.27 -10.93
N ALA A 67 -3.85 -2.81 -11.74
CA ALA A 67 -3.61 -1.80 -12.77
C ALA A 67 -3.46 -0.40 -12.16
N TYR A 68 -3.46 0.64 -12.98
CA TYR A 68 -3.13 1.98 -12.51
C TYR A 68 -3.83 3.12 -13.24
N GLU A 69 -3.89 4.27 -12.58
CA GLU A 69 -4.33 5.56 -13.11
C GLU A 69 -3.36 6.68 -12.71
N ASN A 70 -3.23 7.72 -13.54
CA ASN A 70 -2.40 8.89 -13.22
C ASN A 70 -3.21 9.92 -12.42
N ALA A 71 -2.71 10.34 -11.26
CA ALA A 71 -3.31 11.38 -10.42
C ALA A 71 -3.61 12.70 -11.17
N ALA A 72 -2.84 13.03 -12.22
CA ALA A 72 -3.08 14.21 -13.04
C ALA A 72 -4.43 14.17 -13.80
N GLY A 73 -5.03 12.99 -13.97
CA GLY A 73 -6.35 12.81 -14.60
C GLY A 73 -7.53 13.17 -13.68
N LEU A 74 -7.31 13.17 -12.36
CA LEU A 74 -8.35 13.36 -11.34
C LEU A 74 -8.69 14.86 -11.18
N THR A 75 -9.41 15.38 -12.17
CA THR A 75 -9.68 16.82 -12.32
C THR A 75 -11.08 17.26 -11.88
N ARG A 76 -11.95 16.31 -11.51
CA ARG A 76 -13.35 16.58 -11.12
C ARG A 76 -13.68 15.97 -9.77
N ASN A 77 -14.59 16.61 -9.04
CA ASN A 77 -15.11 16.06 -7.79
C ASN A 77 -16.01 14.83 -8.05
N PRO A 78 -16.00 13.84 -7.14
CA PRO A 78 -15.29 13.82 -5.85
C PRO A 78 -13.79 13.48 -5.93
N SER A 79 -13.31 12.92 -7.04
CA SER A 79 -11.95 12.40 -7.18
C SER A 79 -10.86 13.45 -6.98
N TRP A 80 -11.05 14.65 -7.55
CA TRP A 80 -10.14 15.78 -7.37
C TRP A 80 -9.95 16.12 -5.90
N SER A 81 -11.02 16.13 -5.10
CA SER A 81 -10.93 16.42 -3.67
C SER A 81 -10.25 15.28 -2.91
N ALA A 82 -10.55 14.03 -3.24
CA ALA A 82 -10.04 12.85 -2.53
C ALA A 82 -8.52 12.67 -2.67
N ILE A 83 -7.94 13.03 -3.83
CA ILE A 83 -6.50 12.93 -4.08
C ILE A 83 -5.70 14.14 -3.55
N ARG A 84 -6.35 15.21 -3.07
CA ARG A 84 -5.63 16.39 -2.57
C ARG A 84 -4.79 16.06 -1.34
N GLY A 85 -3.59 16.62 -1.28
CA GLY A 85 -2.67 16.43 -0.16
C GLY A 85 -1.98 15.07 -0.14
N CYS A 86 -2.37 14.14 -1.03
CA CYS A 86 -1.69 12.87 -1.16
C CYS A 86 -0.33 13.07 -1.84
N ILE A 87 0.64 12.24 -1.49
CA ILE A 87 2.03 12.29 -1.98
C ILE A 87 2.45 10.93 -2.54
N PRO A 88 3.39 10.84 -3.48
CA PRO A 88 3.97 9.55 -3.86
C PRO A 88 4.57 8.83 -2.65
N ASP A 89 4.38 7.52 -2.56
CA ASP A 89 4.89 6.68 -1.49
C ASP A 89 6.41 6.85 -1.33
N PRO A 90 6.89 7.39 -0.19
CA PRO A 90 8.31 7.65 0.00
C PRO A 90 9.11 6.37 0.25
N ILE A 91 8.47 5.22 0.48
CA ILE A 91 9.12 4.00 0.96
C ILE A 91 9.32 2.96 -0.15
N THR A 92 8.26 2.59 -0.87
CA THR A 92 8.27 1.38 -1.72
C THR A 92 8.75 1.61 -3.16
N ASP A 93 9.08 2.86 -3.53
CA ASP A 93 9.48 3.27 -4.89
C ASP A 93 8.45 2.88 -5.98
N THR A 94 7.21 2.62 -5.59
CA THR A 94 6.09 2.26 -6.48
C THR A 94 5.53 3.46 -7.25
N GLY A 95 5.79 4.67 -6.77
CA GLY A 95 5.18 5.91 -7.28
C GLY A 95 3.68 6.04 -6.97
N ILE A 96 3.08 5.09 -6.24
CA ILE A 96 1.68 5.11 -5.85
C ILE A 96 1.45 6.22 -4.82
N MET A 97 0.37 6.98 -4.96
CA MET A 97 0.03 8.04 -4.04
C MET A 97 -0.44 7.47 -2.70
N ARG A 98 -0.04 8.10 -1.61
CA ARG A 98 -0.53 7.86 -0.26
C ARG A 98 -1.11 9.12 0.36
N ASP A 99 -2.08 8.95 1.24
CA ASP A 99 -2.64 10.05 2.01
C ASP A 99 -1.99 10.20 3.40
N GLU A 100 -2.51 11.13 4.19
CA GLU A 100 -2.00 11.43 5.54
C GLU A 100 -2.19 10.29 6.55
N TYR A 101 -3.00 9.28 6.25
CA TYR A 101 -3.17 8.09 7.08
C TYR A 101 -2.31 6.91 6.58
N GLY A 102 -1.59 7.11 5.48
CA GLY A 102 -0.74 6.12 4.85
C GLY A 102 -1.43 5.13 3.93
N ASP A 103 -2.70 5.36 3.65
CA ASP A 103 -3.45 4.55 2.71
C ASP A 103 -2.96 4.77 1.29
N TYR A 104 -2.86 3.69 0.53
CA TYR A 104 -2.67 3.81 -0.91
C TYR A 104 -3.94 4.37 -1.57
N CYS A 105 -3.78 5.39 -2.40
CA CYS A 105 -4.86 5.96 -3.18
C CYS A 105 -5.20 5.06 -4.36
N VAL A 106 -6.47 4.71 -4.51
CA VAL A 106 -6.92 3.75 -5.51
C VAL A 106 -8.20 4.19 -6.22
N ALA A 107 -8.42 3.68 -7.42
CA ALA A 107 -9.74 3.56 -8.00
C ALA A 107 -10.31 2.17 -7.67
N MET A 108 -11.56 2.13 -7.21
CA MET A 108 -12.32 0.90 -6.97
C MET A 108 -13.75 1.06 -7.47
N GLY A 109 -14.44 -0.05 -7.67
CA GLY A 109 -15.83 -0.06 -8.11
C GLY A 109 -16.82 0.36 -7.02
N THR A 110 -17.96 0.95 -7.41
CA THR A 110 -18.97 1.44 -6.44
C THR A 110 -19.69 0.34 -5.67
N LYS A 111 -19.46 -0.93 -6.03
CA LYS A 111 -19.89 -2.09 -5.23
C LYS A 111 -19.20 -2.16 -3.86
N TYR A 112 -18.04 -1.54 -3.69
CA TYR A 112 -17.33 -1.48 -2.41
C TYR A 112 -17.55 -0.16 -1.67
N GLY A 113 -17.58 0.96 -2.38
CA GLY A 113 -17.73 2.28 -1.76
C GLY A 113 -17.50 3.43 -2.72
N TYR A 114 -17.38 4.62 -2.14
CA TYR A 114 -17.20 5.89 -2.85
C TYR A 114 -15.93 6.58 -2.41
N CYS A 115 -15.55 7.66 -3.11
CA CYS A 115 -14.34 8.40 -2.77
C CYS A 115 -14.32 8.82 -1.30
N ASN A 116 -13.13 8.70 -0.68
CA ASN A 116 -12.84 8.81 0.75
C ASN A 116 -13.20 7.58 1.61
N ASP A 117 -13.92 6.57 1.10
CA ASP A 117 -14.02 5.31 1.83
C ASP A 117 -12.66 4.61 1.91
N ARG A 118 -12.38 4.02 3.08
CA ARG A 118 -11.11 3.34 3.39
C ARG A 118 -11.32 1.85 3.57
N PHE A 119 -10.33 1.05 3.19
CA PHE A 119 -10.39 -0.40 3.27
C PHE A 119 -9.08 -1.01 3.73
N LEU A 120 -9.16 -2.06 4.53
CA LEU A 120 -8.07 -2.99 4.77
C LEU A 120 -8.11 -4.07 3.69
N ILE A 121 -7.01 -4.23 2.97
CA ILE A 121 -6.79 -5.27 1.97
C ILE A 121 -5.84 -6.31 2.57
N THR A 122 -6.28 -7.56 2.62
CA THR A 122 -5.40 -8.69 2.95
C THR A 122 -5.21 -9.54 1.72
N LEU A 123 -3.95 -9.88 1.43
CA LEU A 123 -3.57 -10.75 0.32
C LEU A 123 -3.42 -12.21 0.78
N GLU A 124 -3.43 -13.16 -0.16
CA GLU A 124 -3.30 -14.60 0.14
C GLU A 124 -1.94 -14.94 0.80
N ASN A 125 -0.87 -14.26 0.40
CA ASN A 125 0.44 -14.35 1.05
C ASN A 125 0.50 -13.73 2.46
N GLY A 126 -0.60 -13.17 2.97
CA GLY A 126 -0.73 -12.59 4.30
C GLY A 126 -0.24 -11.15 4.44
N ILE A 127 0.18 -10.50 3.34
CA ILE A 127 0.44 -9.06 3.33
C ILE A 127 -0.86 -8.29 3.52
N GLN A 128 -0.78 -7.22 4.31
CA GLN A 128 -1.88 -6.32 4.60
C GLN A 128 -1.47 -4.90 4.25
N PHE A 129 -2.39 -4.15 3.65
CA PHE A 129 -2.24 -2.73 3.41
C PHE A 129 -3.62 -2.07 3.39
N THR A 130 -3.65 -0.77 3.68
CA THR A 130 -4.87 0.02 3.61
C THR A 130 -4.93 0.83 2.32
N VAL A 131 -6.14 1.07 1.86
CA VAL A 131 -6.42 1.88 0.66
C VAL A 131 -7.52 2.88 0.95
N LYS A 132 -7.48 4.02 0.24
CA LYS A 132 -8.56 5.00 0.17
C LYS A 132 -9.01 5.15 -1.27
N ILE A 133 -10.32 5.09 -1.49
CA ILE A 133 -10.88 5.33 -2.82
C ILE A 133 -10.70 6.81 -3.15
N CYS A 134 -9.98 7.09 -4.23
CA CYS A 134 -9.79 8.42 -4.79
C CYS A 134 -10.38 8.56 -6.20
N ASP A 135 -10.81 7.47 -6.84
CA ASP A 135 -11.60 7.51 -8.07
C ASP A 135 -12.54 6.29 -8.19
N SER A 136 -13.49 6.31 -9.12
CA SER A 136 -14.48 5.25 -9.30
C SER A 136 -14.33 4.54 -10.64
N LYS A 137 -14.30 3.20 -10.57
CA LYS A 137 -14.28 2.32 -11.75
C LYS A 137 -15.68 2.04 -12.32
N GLY A 138 -16.70 2.77 -11.87
CA GLY A 138 -18.10 2.52 -12.22
C GLY A 138 -18.77 1.44 -11.35
N ASP A 139 -19.99 1.06 -11.74
CA ASP A 139 -20.87 0.18 -10.94
C ASP A 139 -20.62 -1.32 -11.15
N VAL A 140 -19.37 -1.73 -10.96
CA VAL A 140 -18.88 -3.11 -11.11
C VAL A 140 -17.92 -3.47 -9.96
N PRO A 141 -17.72 -4.75 -9.61
CA PRO A 141 -16.74 -5.15 -8.60
C PRO A 141 -15.30 -5.17 -9.13
N TYR A 142 -15.09 -5.26 -10.44
CA TYR A 142 -13.77 -5.23 -11.06
C TYR A 142 -13.87 -4.96 -12.57
N HIS A 143 -12.78 -4.52 -13.17
CA HIS A 143 -12.58 -4.56 -14.62
C HIS A 143 -11.88 -5.86 -15.02
N HIS A 144 -12.17 -6.37 -16.22
CA HIS A 144 -11.41 -7.49 -16.76
C HIS A 144 -9.99 -7.04 -17.13
N PHE A 145 -9.00 -7.86 -16.77
CA PHE A 145 -7.60 -7.64 -17.09
C PHE A 145 -7.04 -8.91 -17.73
N GLY A 146 -6.82 -8.90 -19.05
CA GLY A 146 -6.19 -10.00 -19.79
C GLY A 146 -6.75 -11.41 -19.51
N GLY A 147 -7.60 -11.95 -20.37
CA GLY A 147 -8.17 -13.28 -20.14
C GLY A 147 -9.10 -13.29 -18.93
N THR A 148 -8.78 -14.08 -17.90
CA THR A 148 -9.62 -14.27 -16.70
C THR A 148 -9.25 -13.35 -15.52
N GLY A 149 -8.29 -12.45 -15.68
CA GLY A 149 -7.85 -11.55 -14.62
C GLY A 149 -8.93 -10.53 -14.24
N LYS A 150 -8.96 -10.19 -12.94
CA LYS A 150 -9.92 -9.31 -12.31
C LYS A 150 -9.19 -8.15 -11.63
N CYS A 151 -9.24 -6.99 -12.25
CA CYS A 151 -8.67 -5.76 -11.72
C CYS A 151 -9.66 -5.11 -10.75
N VAL A 152 -9.58 -5.51 -9.47
CA VAL A 152 -10.41 -4.97 -8.38
C VAL A 152 -9.91 -3.57 -7.97
N ILE A 153 -8.59 -3.43 -7.87
CA ILE A 153 -7.91 -2.21 -7.40
C ILE A 153 -7.05 -1.65 -8.54
N GLU A 154 -7.27 -0.38 -8.90
CA GLU A 154 -6.36 0.40 -9.74
C GLU A 154 -5.60 1.39 -8.85
N PHE A 155 -4.27 1.28 -8.77
CA PHE A 155 -3.47 2.20 -7.98
C PHE A 155 -3.33 3.56 -8.67
N ILE A 156 -3.53 4.64 -7.93
CA ILE A 156 -3.32 5.99 -8.45
C ILE A 156 -1.86 6.38 -8.21
N HIS A 157 -1.12 6.62 -9.28
CA HIS A 157 0.29 6.99 -9.21
C HIS A 157 0.51 8.49 -9.43
N GLY A 158 1.60 9.02 -8.88
CA GLY A 158 2.03 10.40 -9.09
C GLY A 158 2.41 10.67 -10.54
N ASN A 159 2.24 11.91 -10.99
CA ASN A 159 2.58 12.28 -12.36
C ASN A 159 4.08 12.06 -12.64
N GLY A 160 4.39 11.30 -13.69
CA GLY A 160 5.76 10.91 -14.03
C GLY A 160 6.44 9.95 -13.05
N GLN A 161 5.69 9.37 -12.11
CA GLN A 161 6.21 8.45 -11.09
C GLN A 161 5.90 6.96 -11.40
N LEU A 162 5.22 6.66 -12.49
CA LEU A 162 4.90 5.28 -12.88
C LEU A 162 6.19 4.51 -13.22
N PRO A 163 6.50 3.38 -12.55
CA PRO A 163 7.65 2.58 -12.89
C PRO A 163 7.55 1.99 -14.30
N ASN A 164 8.66 2.01 -15.05
CA ASN A 164 8.69 1.51 -16.44
C ASN A 164 8.24 0.05 -16.59
N CYS A 165 8.56 -0.80 -15.60
CA CYS A 165 8.16 -2.20 -15.60
C CYS A 165 6.64 -2.38 -15.47
N VAL A 166 5.99 -1.51 -14.69
CA VAL A 166 4.53 -1.47 -14.55
C VAL A 166 3.89 -0.88 -15.80
N ALA A 167 4.47 0.18 -16.37
CA ALA A 167 4.02 0.75 -17.64
C ALA A 167 4.04 -0.29 -18.78
N PHE A 168 5.04 -1.17 -18.79
CA PHE A 168 5.17 -2.25 -19.77
C PHE A 168 4.15 -3.38 -19.56
N THR A 169 3.87 -3.77 -18.32
CA THR A 169 3.01 -4.92 -18.00
C THR A 169 1.54 -4.57 -17.77
N GLY A 170 1.25 -3.31 -17.45
CA GLY A 170 -0.07 -2.87 -17.00
C GLY A 170 -0.40 -3.27 -15.56
N ASN A 171 0.53 -3.88 -14.79
CA ASN A 171 0.20 -4.53 -13.52
C ASN A 171 1.33 -4.40 -12.48
N TYR A 172 1.04 -3.78 -11.33
CA TYR A 172 1.92 -3.78 -10.16
C TYR A 172 2.15 -5.18 -9.59
N GLY A 173 1.16 -6.07 -9.76
CA GLY A 173 1.13 -7.46 -9.31
C GLY A 173 2.25 -8.37 -9.82
N CYS A 174 2.98 -7.93 -10.85
CA CYS A 174 4.05 -8.69 -11.48
C CYS A 174 5.42 -8.52 -10.79
N PHE A 175 5.52 -7.68 -9.75
CA PHE A 175 6.81 -7.27 -9.17
C PHE A 175 6.78 -7.20 -7.64
N SER A 176 7.97 -7.17 -7.06
CA SER A 176 8.23 -6.98 -5.64
C SER A 176 8.60 -5.53 -5.34
N TRP A 177 8.03 -4.95 -4.28
CA TRP A 177 8.17 -3.52 -3.97
C TRP A 177 8.60 -3.29 -2.52
N ASN A 178 9.90 -3.53 -2.23
CA ASN A 178 10.48 -3.29 -0.90
C ASN A 178 9.61 -3.86 0.25
N GLY A 179 9.17 -5.13 0.11
CA GLY A 179 8.33 -5.83 1.09
C GLY A 179 6.81 -5.73 0.85
N LEU A 180 6.37 -5.01 -0.18
CA LEU A 180 5.02 -5.08 -0.72
C LEU A 180 5.02 -6.01 -1.95
N ASP A 181 4.88 -7.31 -1.67
CA ASP A 181 4.77 -8.35 -2.69
C ASP A 181 3.29 -8.64 -2.97
N PHE A 182 2.80 -8.16 -4.10
CA PHE A 182 1.40 -8.31 -4.45
C PHE A 182 1.05 -9.75 -4.84
N ASP A 183 -0.11 -10.21 -4.36
CA ASP A 183 -0.69 -11.53 -4.59
C ASP A 183 -2.21 -11.38 -4.75
N ASN A 184 -2.94 -12.46 -4.94
CA ASN A 184 -4.40 -12.42 -5.00
C ASN A 184 -4.98 -11.85 -3.71
N ILE A 185 -6.09 -11.14 -3.84
CA ILE A 185 -6.82 -10.54 -2.73
C ILE A 185 -7.57 -11.64 -1.99
N ARG A 186 -7.27 -11.76 -0.70
CA ARG A 186 -7.95 -12.67 0.22
C ARG A 186 -9.16 -12.03 0.87
N SER A 187 -9.08 -10.75 1.24
CA SER A 187 -10.21 -10.03 1.81
C SER A 187 -10.14 -8.54 1.56
N ILE A 188 -11.34 -7.94 1.46
CA ILE A 188 -11.57 -6.51 1.42
C ILE A 188 -12.52 -6.20 2.57
N GLN A 189 -12.11 -5.30 3.45
CA GLN A 189 -12.88 -4.93 4.65
C GLN A 189 -12.94 -3.41 4.73
N LYS A 190 -14.13 -2.82 4.85
CA LYS A 190 -14.27 -1.38 5.07
C LYS A 190 -13.81 -1.06 6.48
N ILE A 191 -13.09 0.04 6.63
CA ILE A 191 -12.55 0.48 7.92
C ILE A 191 -12.94 1.92 8.23
N ASN A 192 -12.97 2.26 9.52
CA ASN A 192 -13.08 3.64 9.97
C ASN A 192 -11.75 4.38 9.81
N TYR A 193 -11.81 5.71 9.93
CA TYR A 193 -10.61 6.53 9.99
C TYR A 193 -9.85 6.31 11.31
N GLY A 194 -8.58 5.90 11.20
CA GLY A 194 -7.61 5.93 12.29
C GLY A 194 -7.00 7.32 12.50
N ASN A 195 -5.87 7.40 13.20
CA ASN A 195 -5.09 8.63 13.33
C ASN A 195 -4.18 8.85 12.10
N PRO A 196 -3.90 10.09 11.69
CA PRO A 196 -2.89 10.36 10.67
C PRO A 196 -1.49 9.87 11.09
N ILE A 197 -0.67 9.52 10.11
CA ILE A 197 0.71 9.06 10.30
C ILE A 197 1.73 10.12 9.87
N SER A 198 2.93 10.06 10.44
CA SER A 198 4.07 10.86 10.00
C SER A 198 5.13 9.94 9.42
N TYR A 199 5.57 10.28 8.21
CA TYR A 199 6.72 9.64 7.54
C TYR A 199 8.03 10.27 7.98
#